data_AF-A0A7V3RMY6-F1
#
_entry.id   AF-A0A7V3RMY6-F1
#
_cell.length_a   1.000
_cell.length_b   1.000
_cell.length_c   1.000
_cell.angle_alpha   90.00
_cell.angle_beta   90.00
_cell.angle_gamma   90.00
#
_symmetry.space_group_name_H-M   'P 1'
#
loop_
_entity.id
_entity.type
_entity.pdbx_description
1 polymer ?
#
loop_
_entity_poly.entity_id
_entity_poly.type
_entity_poly.pdbx_seq_one_letter_code
_entity_poly.pdbx_strand_id
1 'polypeptide(L)'
;MSFRAVFIAVVLGTALLIAAFMVHRYRPRVVIEQPSAAFVRASGKCAECHANLEASIVHEYELSVHARKGINCLDCHHPAANQQGQEHHGFTIAAHLTAGNCRSCHEPIYQQYLRSRHAAAAWAGVYGSGDFTPEQIAIGETYHPGSCRRPANPLTSLEGGPLSQGGCARCHSIGRPNNDGTIGTCTACHTRHTASVEVARLPSTCGQCHMGADHAQMEIYNESK
;
A
#
# COMPACT_ATOMS: atom_id res chain seq x y z
N MET A 1 14.03 -37.37 50.02
CA MET A 1 14.59 -36.13 49.43
C MET A 1 15.00 -35.19 50.56
N SER A 2 16.14 -34.50 50.47
CA SER A 2 16.53 -33.54 51.51
C SER A 2 15.78 -32.22 51.33
N PHE A 3 15.48 -31.53 52.43
CA PHE A 3 14.83 -30.21 52.42
C PHE A 3 15.56 -29.21 51.50
N ARG A 4 16.90 -29.26 51.45
CA ARG A 4 17.71 -28.45 50.52
C ARG A 4 17.39 -28.70 49.06
N ALA A 5 17.24 -29.95 48.65
CA ALA A 5 16.92 -30.29 47.26
C ALA A 5 15.52 -29.79 46.86
N VAL A 6 14.53 -29.92 47.76
CA VAL A 6 13.17 -29.43 47.55
C VAL A 6 13.16 -27.89 47.47
N PHE A 7 13.86 -27.22 48.38
CA PHE A 7 13.95 -25.76 48.39
C PHE A 7 14.59 -25.21 47.11
N ILE A 8 15.71 -25.79 46.67
CA ILE A 8 16.39 -25.38 45.44
C ILE A 8 15.47 -25.58 44.21
N ALA A 9 14.77 -26.73 44.14
CA ALA A 9 13.85 -27.00 43.04
C ALA A 9 12.69 -25.99 42.99
N VAL A 10 12.12 -25.63 44.16
CA VAL A 10 11.04 -24.63 44.23
C VAL A 10 11.55 -23.26 43.79
N VAL A 11 12.69 -22.80 44.32
CA VAL A 11 13.25 -21.48 43.96
C VAL A 11 13.56 -21.38 42.47
N LEU A 12 14.21 -22.39 41.89
CA LEU A 12 14.52 -22.41 40.46
C LEU A 12 13.25 -22.50 39.61
N GLY A 13 12.26 -23.30 40.03
CA GLY A 13 10.97 -23.39 39.36
C GLY A 13 10.22 -22.04 39.37
N THR A 14 10.18 -21.36 40.52
CA THR A 14 9.57 -20.03 40.63
C THR A 14 10.33 -19.00 39.78
N ALA A 15 11.66 -19.03 39.77
CA ALA A 15 12.47 -18.12 38.95
C ALA A 15 12.21 -18.33 37.44
N LEU A 16 12.10 -19.58 36.99
CA LEU A 16 11.76 -19.91 35.60
C LEU A 16 10.36 -19.43 35.22
N LEU A 17 9.37 -19.59 36.11
CA LEU A 17 8.01 -19.09 35.87
C LEU A 17 7.97 -17.56 35.78
N ILE A 18 8.69 -16.86 36.66
CA ILE A 18 8.80 -15.39 36.61
C ILE A 18 9.49 -14.96 35.32
N ALA A 19 10.58 -15.61 34.92
CA ALA A 19 11.28 -15.30 33.68
C ALA A 19 10.37 -15.51 32.45
N ALA A 20 9.63 -16.62 32.39
CA ALA A 20 8.67 -16.89 31.33
C ALA A 20 7.56 -15.83 31.28
N PHE A 21 7.04 -15.41 32.44
CA PHE A 21 6.04 -14.34 32.53
C PHE A 21 6.60 -12.99 32.08
N MET A 22 7.83 -12.64 32.47
CA MET A 22 8.47 -11.41 32.00
C MET A 22 8.68 -11.43 30.48
N VAL A 23 9.17 -12.55 29.93
CA VAL A 23 9.31 -12.71 28.47
C VAL A 23 7.95 -12.58 27.78
N HIS A 24 6.89 -13.20 28.30
CA HIS A 24 5.55 -13.09 27.75
C HIS A 24 5.01 -11.65 27.79
N ARG A 25 5.25 -10.91 28.89
CA ARG A 25 4.86 -9.51 29.04
C ARG A 25 5.55 -8.58 28.03
N TYR A 26 6.79 -8.89 27.63
CA TYR A 26 7.51 -8.12 26.62
C TYR A 26 7.20 -8.54 25.18
N ARG A 27 6.37 -9.58 24.96
CA ARG A 27 5.96 -9.95 23.61
C ARG A 27 5.06 -8.87 22.99
N PRO A 28 5.21 -8.58 21.69
CA PRO A 28 4.30 -7.67 20.99
C PRO A 28 2.84 -8.11 21.17
N ARG A 29 1.94 -7.14 21.40
CA ARG A 29 0.51 -7.41 21.64
C ARG A 29 -0.12 -8.25 20.54
N VAL A 30 0.28 -8.05 19.28
CA VAL A 30 -0.15 -8.85 18.12
C VAL A 30 0.15 -10.36 18.24
N VAL A 31 1.11 -10.77 19.06
CA VAL A 31 1.47 -12.19 19.27
C VAL A 31 0.68 -12.81 20.42
N ILE A 32 0.17 -12.01 21.35
CA ILE A 32 -0.50 -12.46 22.58
C ILE A 32 -2.01 -12.23 22.55
N GLU A 33 -2.48 -11.28 21.74
CA GLU A 33 -3.89 -10.97 21.59
C GLU A 33 -4.56 -11.91 20.60
N GLN A 34 -5.67 -12.50 21.03
CA GLN A 34 -6.53 -13.24 20.12
C GLN A 34 -7.23 -12.26 19.18
N PRO A 35 -7.40 -12.62 17.90
CA PRO A 35 -8.06 -11.74 16.95
C PRO A 35 -9.49 -11.44 17.41
N SER A 36 -9.90 -10.18 17.33
CA SER A 36 -11.24 -9.78 17.79
C SER A 36 -12.33 -10.51 16.99
N ALA A 37 -13.52 -10.72 17.58
CA ALA A 37 -14.64 -11.29 16.83
C ALA A 37 -15.08 -10.40 15.65
N ALA A 38 -14.76 -9.10 15.69
CA ALA A 38 -14.92 -8.20 14.55
C ALA A 38 -13.87 -8.49 13.47
N PHE A 39 -12.60 -8.72 13.85
CA PHE A 39 -11.53 -9.16 12.95
C PHE A 39 -11.88 -10.47 12.25
N VAL A 40 -12.23 -11.54 12.96
CA VAL A 40 -12.53 -12.84 12.34
C VAL A 40 -13.67 -12.73 11.30
N ARG A 41 -14.66 -11.88 11.57
CA ARG A 41 -15.75 -11.57 10.62
C ARG A 41 -15.33 -10.66 9.48
N ALA A 42 -14.44 -9.69 9.75
CA ALA A 42 -13.98 -8.68 8.80
C ALA A 42 -12.73 -9.10 8.02
N SER A 43 -12.10 -10.24 8.30
CA SER A 43 -10.87 -10.67 7.62
C SER A 43 -10.95 -12.08 7.05
N GLY A 44 -11.90 -12.88 7.55
CA GLY A 44 -12.07 -14.27 7.16
C GLY A 44 -10.80 -15.11 7.36
N LYS A 45 -10.69 -16.18 6.57
CA LYS A 45 -9.55 -17.12 6.58
C LYS A 45 -8.21 -16.49 6.16
N CYS A 46 -8.26 -15.36 5.44
CA CYS A 46 -7.09 -14.70 4.89
C CYS A 46 -6.18 -14.19 6.02
N ALA A 47 -6.71 -13.39 6.95
CA ALA A 47 -5.87 -12.84 8.00
C ALA A 47 -5.47 -13.83 9.09
N GLU A 48 -6.16 -14.97 9.24
CA GLU A 48 -5.71 -16.05 10.14
C GLU A 48 -4.36 -16.62 9.69
N CYS A 49 -4.22 -16.89 8.39
CA CYS A 49 -2.96 -17.36 7.82
C CYS A 49 -1.93 -16.22 7.77
N HIS A 50 -2.32 -15.05 7.25
CA HIS A 50 -1.40 -13.91 7.09
C HIS A 50 -0.96 -13.28 8.42
N ALA A 51 -1.69 -13.46 9.52
CA ALA A 51 -1.21 -13.00 10.84
C ALA A 51 0.05 -13.77 11.27
N ASN A 52 0.21 -15.01 10.80
CA ASN A 52 1.37 -15.84 11.11
C ASN A 52 2.54 -15.64 10.13
N LEU A 53 2.24 -15.33 8.87
CA LEU A 53 3.25 -15.16 7.81
C LEU A 53 3.70 -13.71 7.65
N GLU A 54 2.78 -12.77 7.81
CA GLU A 54 2.90 -11.35 7.47
C GLU A 54 2.19 -10.48 8.53
N ALA A 55 2.53 -10.69 9.81
CA ALA A 55 1.87 -10.07 10.95
C ALA A 55 1.77 -8.53 10.86
N SER A 56 2.78 -7.87 10.26
CA SER A 56 2.78 -6.41 10.07
C SER A 56 1.71 -5.93 9.11
N ILE A 57 1.45 -6.65 8.01
CA ILE A 57 0.41 -6.30 7.03
C ILE A 57 -0.96 -6.38 7.69
N VAL A 58 -1.21 -7.47 8.42
CA VAL A 58 -2.45 -7.66 9.16
C VAL A 58 -2.62 -6.57 10.22
N HIS A 59 -1.57 -6.26 10.97
CA HIS A 59 -1.61 -5.21 11.97
C HIS A 59 -1.87 -3.82 11.38
N GLU A 60 -1.21 -3.45 10.28
CA GLU A 60 -1.47 -2.18 9.57
C GLU A 60 -2.93 -2.09 9.09
N TYR A 61 -3.45 -3.18 8.53
CA TYR A 61 -4.85 -3.25 8.12
C TYR A 61 -5.81 -3.07 9.31
N GLU A 62 -5.52 -3.65 10.48
CA GLU A 62 -6.35 -3.47 11.69
C GLU A 62 -6.45 -2.01 12.15
N LEU A 63 -5.42 -1.20 11.89
CA LEU A 63 -5.43 0.23 12.19
C LEU A 63 -6.32 1.04 11.23
N SER A 64 -6.69 0.46 10.08
CA SER A 64 -7.40 1.16 9.01
C SER A 64 -8.88 1.46 9.31
N VAL A 65 -9.40 2.48 8.64
CA VAL A 65 -10.86 2.73 8.60
C VAL A 65 -11.59 1.58 7.90
N HIS A 66 -10.96 0.94 6.90
CA HIS A 66 -11.54 -0.18 6.17
C HIS A 66 -11.86 -1.35 7.09
N ALA A 67 -10.94 -1.74 7.97
CA ALA A 67 -11.18 -2.76 8.99
C ALA A 67 -12.33 -2.37 9.93
N ARG A 68 -12.36 -1.11 10.42
CA ARG A 68 -13.47 -0.62 11.26
C ARG A 68 -14.83 -0.62 10.54
N LYS A 69 -14.84 -0.51 9.22
CA LYS A 69 -16.04 -0.56 8.37
C LYS A 69 -16.39 -1.96 7.88
N GLY A 70 -15.61 -2.98 8.28
CA GLY A 70 -15.86 -4.37 7.92
C GLY A 70 -15.45 -4.75 6.50
N ILE A 71 -14.64 -3.92 5.82
CA ILE A 71 -14.08 -4.25 4.51
C ILE A 71 -12.91 -5.21 4.71
N ASN A 72 -13.00 -6.40 4.14
CA ASN A 72 -12.07 -7.51 4.35
C ASN A 72 -10.92 -7.56 3.33
N CYS A 73 -9.98 -8.48 3.54
CA CYS A 73 -8.82 -8.67 2.66
C CYS A 73 -9.27 -8.96 1.21
N LEU A 74 -10.26 -9.84 1.04
CA LEU A 74 -10.77 -10.25 -0.26
C LEU A 74 -11.61 -9.14 -0.93
N ASP A 75 -12.25 -8.25 -0.18
CA ASP A 75 -13.00 -7.13 -0.79
C ASP A 75 -12.07 -6.22 -1.61
N CYS A 76 -10.80 -6.09 -1.19
CA CYS A 76 -9.77 -5.41 -1.97
C CYS A 76 -9.08 -6.36 -2.95
N HIS A 77 -8.63 -7.51 -2.46
CA HIS A 77 -7.81 -8.46 -3.23
C HIS A 77 -8.62 -9.34 -4.18
N HIS A 78 -9.93 -9.21 -4.29
CA HIS A 78 -10.68 -9.82 -5.38
C HIS A 78 -10.34 -9.10 -6.69
N PRO A 79 -10.11 -9.81 -7.81
CA PRO A 79 -9.83 -9.16 -9.09
C PRO A 79 -10.96 -8.23 -9.50
N ALA A 80 -10.61 -6.99 -9.83
CA ALA A 80 -11.52 -6.04 -10.46
C ALA A 80 -11.84 -6.48 -11.90
N ALA A 81 -12.81 -5.81 -12.52
CA ALA A 81 -13.16 -6.06 -13.92
C ALA A 81 -11.92 -5.94 -14.82
N ASN A 82 -11.68 -6.95 -15.66
CA ASN A 82 -10.53 -7.05 -16.57
C ASN A 82 -9.15 -7.13 -15.88
N GLN A 83 -9.09 -7.33 -14.57
CA GLN A 83 -7.84 -7.59 -13.85
C GLN A 83 -7.56 -9.10 -13.84
N GLN A 84 -6.30 -9.48 -14.01
CA GLN A 84 -5.90 -10.88 -13.92
C GLN A 84 -5.97 -11.36 -12.48
N GLY A 85 -6.67 -12.48 -12.28
CA GLY A 85 -6.71 -13.19 -11.01
C GLY A 85 -5.73 -14.36 -10.97
N GLN A 86 -5.31 -14.70 -9.77
CA GLN A 86 -4.48 -15.85 -9.44
C GLN A 86 -5.19 -16.71 -8.39
N GLU A 87 -5.10 -18.04 -8.53
CA GLU A 87 -5.57 -18.97 -7.50
C GLU A 87 -4.68 -18.85 -6.25
N HIS A 88 -5.33 -18.77 -5.09
CA HIS A 88 -4.68 -18.73 -3.80
C HIS A 88 -5.55 -19.40 -2.73
N HIS A 89 -5.25 -20.67 -2.45
CA HIS A 89 -5.87 -21.45 -1.38
C HIS A 89 -7.42 -21.52 -1.45
N GLY A 90 -7.95 -21.74 -2.66
CA GLY A 90 -9.37 -21.86 -2.94
C GLY A 90 -10.07 -20.52 -3.22
N PHE A 91 -9.32 -19.42 -3.26
CA PHE A 91 -9.81 -18.10 -3.68
C PHE A 91 -9.12 -17.68 -4.98
N THR A 92 -9.79 -16.82 -5.75
CA THR A 92 -9.14 -16.10 -6.84
C THR A 92 -8.87 -14.68 -6.37
N ILE A 93 -7.58 -14.30 -6.36
CA ILE A 93 -7.12 -13.01 -5.85
C ILE A 93 -6.33 -12.22 -6.91
N ALA A 94 -6.27 -10.91 -6.75
CA ALA A 94 -5.33 -10.01 -7.39
C ALA A 94 -4.17 -9.75 -6.42
N ALA A 95 -2.98 -10.24 -6.76
CA ALA A 95 -1.76 -9.99 -5.98
C ALA A 95 -1.31 -8.51 -6.07
N HIS A 96 -1.63 -7.83 -7.17
CA HIS A 96 -1.31 -6.43 -7.39
C HIS A 96 -2.58 -5.64 -7.64
N LEU A 97 -2.98 -4.85 -6.64
CA LEU A 97 -4.13 -3.96 -6.71
C LEU A 97 -3.87 -2.81 -7.69
N THR A 98 -4.86 -2.52 -8.52
CA THR A 98 -4.92 -1.36 -9.41
C THR A 98 -5.89 -0.33 -8.85
N ALA A 99 -6.01 0.82 -9.52
CA ALA A 99 -7.09 1.76 -9.21
C ALA A 99 -8.49 1.13 -9.41
N GLY A 100 -8.62 0.08 -10.22
CA GLY A 100 -9.87 -0.67 -10.44
C GLY A 100 -10.43 -1.29 -9.16
N ASN A 101 -9.57 -1.84 -8.30
CA ASN A 101 -10.00 -2.41 -7.01
C ASN A 101 -10.61 -1.33 -6.11
N CYS A 102 -10.00 -0.14 -6.05
CA CYS A 102 -10.48 0.97 -5.22
C CYS A 102 -11.74 1.62 -5.80
N ARG A 103 -11.79 1.75 -7.14
CA ARG A 103 -12.88 2.34 -7.91
C ARG A 103 -14.24 1.69 -7.63
N SER A 104 -14.24 0.38 -7.37
CA SER A 104 -15.45 -0.40 -7.05
C SER A 104 -16.31 0.23 -5.93
N CYS A 105 -15.67 0.86 -4.94
CA CYS A 105 -16.34 1.60 -3.86
C CYS A 105 -16.10 3.13 -3.93
N HIS A 106 -15.03 3.58 -4.58
CA HIS A 106 -14.58 4.97 -4.59
C HIS A 106 -14.62 5.61 -5.99
N GLU A 107 -15.63 5.30 -6.79
CA GLU A 107 -15.82 5.86 -8.15
C GLU A 107 -15.66 7.39 -8.20
N PRO A 108 -16.30 8.21 -7.33
CA PRO A 108 -16.19 9.66 -7.45
C PRO A 108 -14.76 10.17 -7.24
N ILE A 109 -14.02 9.55 -6.32
CA ILE A 109 -12.63 9.90 -6.03
C ILE A 109 -11.74 9.51 -7.21
N TYR A 110 -11.96 8.32 -7.79
CA TYR A 110 -11.23 7.89 -8.98
C TYR A 110 -11.47 8.83 -10.17
N GLN A 111 -12.72 9.27 -10.39
CA GLN A 111 -13.03 10.23 -11.45
C GLN A 111 -12.37 11.61 -11.21
N GLN A 112 -12.28 12.06 -9.97
CA GLN A 112 -11.52 13.28 -9.64
C GLN A 112 -10.03 13.10 -9.87
N TYR A 113 -9.47 11.96 -9.47
CA TYR A 113 -8.07 11.61 -9.68
C TYR A 113 -7.72 11.60 -11.18
N LEU A 114 -8.56 10.99 -12.04
CA LEU A 114 -8.37 10.95 -13.49
C LEU A 114 -8.29 12.33 -14.14
N ARG A 115 -8.92 13.35 -13.54
CA ARG A 115 -8.89 14.75 -14.01
C ARG A 115 -7.63 15.49 -13.62
N SER A 116 -6.79 14.90 -12.78
CA SER A 116 -5.59 15.53 -12.23
C SER A 116 -4.35 15.20 -13.05
N ARG A 117 -3.30 16.02 -12.88
CA ARG A 117 -1.99 15.73 -13.46
C ARG A 117 -1.26 14.55 -12.81
N HIS A 118 -1.74 14.05 -11.67
CA HIS A 118 -1.22 12.82 -11.04
C HIS A 118 -1.70 11.54 -11.74
N ALA A 119 -2.71 11.63 -12.61
CA ALA A 119 -3.14 10.53 -13.46
C ALA A 119 -2.22 10.40 -14.69
N ALA A 120 -2.77 10.21 -15.87
CA ALA A 120 -2.04 9.83 -17.07
C ALA A 120 -0.84 10.76 -17.39
N ALA A 121 -0.98 12.07 -17.11
CA ALA A 121 0.06 13.06 -17.33
C ALA A 121 1.35 12.79 -16.53
N ALA A 122 1.25 12.23 -15.31
CA ALA A 122 2.42 11.94 -14.48
C ALA A 122 3.32 10.90 -15.14
N TRP A 123 2.75 9.78 -15.61
CA TRP A 123 3.52 8.73 -16.28
C TRP A 123 3.99 9.17 -17.67
N ALA A 124 3.09 9.79 -18.46
CA ALA A 124 3.41 10.24 -19.81
C ALA A 124 4.49 11.32 -19.85
N GLY A 125 4.65 12.11 -18.79
CA GLY A 125 5.74 13.08 -18.66
C GLY A 125 7.14 12.46 -18.69
N VAL A 126 7.26 11.18 -18.33
CA VAL A 126 8.51 10.42 -18.32
C VAL A 126 8.56 9.43 -19.47
N TYR A 127 7.54 8.59 -19.61
CA TYR A 127 7.53 7.44 -20.53
C TYR A 127 6.74 7.69 -21.83
N GLY A 128 6.10 8.86 -21.97
CA GLY A 128 5.27 9.17 -23.13
C GLY A 128 4.01 8.32 -23.21
N SER A 129 3.46 8.18 -24.42
CA SER A 129 2.22 7.43 -24.66
C SER A 129 2.39 5.91 -24.78
N GLY A 130 3.63 5.39 -24.80
CA GLY A 130 3.92 4.03 -25.26
C GLY A 130 3.21 2.91 -24.49
N ASP A 131 3.01 3.08 -23.18
CA ASP A 131 2.39 2.08 -22.32
C ASP A 131 0.86 2.18 -22.23
N PHE A 132 0.26 3.25 -22.77
CA PHE A 132 -1.17 3.51 -22.65
C PHE A 132 -1.95 2.88 -23.81
N THR A 133 -3.16 2.40 -23.53
CA THR A 133 -4.13 2.09 -24.59
C THR A 133 -4.68 3.38 -25.22
N PRO A 134 -5.24 3.33 -26.45
CA PRO A 134 -5.89 4.48 -27.06
C PRO A 134 -6.99 5.11 -26.19
N GLU A 135 -7.75 4.31 -25.45
CA GLU A 135 -8.80 4.75 -24.54
C GLU A 135 -8.20 5.50 -23.34
N GLN A 136 -7.10 4.99 -22.77
CA GLN A 136 -6.42 5.65 -21.66
C GLN A 136 -5.79 6.98 -22.10
N ILE A 137 -5.21 7.03 -23.31
CA ILE A 137 -4.73 8.28 -23.92
C ILE A 137 -5.89 9.26 -24.07
N ALA A 138 -7.03 8.82 -24.59
CA ALA A 138 -8.21 9.67 -24.79
C ALA A 138 -8.71 10.27 -23.46
N ILE A 139 -8.69 9.51 -22.37
CA ILE A 139 -9.03 10.02 -21.02
C ILE A 139 -8.06 11.12 -20.60
N GLY A 140 -6.75 10.88 -20.68
CA GLY A 140 -5.74 11.87 -20.29
C GLY A 140 -5.83 13.15 -21.10
N GLU A 141 -6.00 13.03 -22.42
CA GLU A 141 -6.12 14.14 -23.36
C GLU A 141 -7.42 14.94 -23.19
N THR A 142 -8.49 14.32 -22.67
CA THR A 142 -9.74 15.03 -22.39
C THR A 142 -9.56 16.11 -21.32
N TYR A 143 -8.76 15.83 -20.28
CA TYR A 143 -8.58 16.76 -19.16
C TYR A 143 -7.31 17.60 -19.29
N HIS A 144 -6.27 17.05 -19.92
CA HIS A 144 -4.98 17.70 -20.11
C HIS A 144 -4.48 17.48 -21.54
N PRO A 145 -4.97 18.27 -22.52
CA PRO A 145 -4.54 18.15 -23.91
C PRO A 145 -3.01 18.25 -24.07
N GLY A 146 -2.43 17.34 -24.85
CA GLY A 146 -0.98 17.23 -25.10
C GLY A 146 -0.17 16.61 -23.95
N SER A 147 -0.80 16.20 -22.85
CA SER A 147 -0.08 15.60 -21.73
C SER A 147 0.29 14.14 -21.95
N CYS A 148 -0.50 13.39 -22.72
CA CYS A 148 -0.29 11.98 -22.98
C CYS A 148 0.25 11.74 -24.39
N ARG A 149 -0.23 12.48 -25.39
CA ARG A 149 0.24 12.42 -26.78
C ARG A 149 1.59 13.13 -26.93
N ARG A 150 2.61 12.54 -26.35
CA ARG A 150 3.96 13.07 -26.32
C ARG A 150 4.99 11.93 -26.36
N PRO A 151 6.20 12.19 -26.89
CA PRO A 151 7.29 11.24 -26.75
C PRO A 151 7.73 11.12 -25.28
N ALA A 152 8.40 10.01 -24.97
CA ALA A 152 9.09 9.84 -23.69
C ALA A 152 10.11 10.98 -23.45
N ASN A 153 10.38 11.30 -22.19
CA ASN A 153 11.38 12.28 -21.84
C ASN A 153 12.77 11.78 -22.30
N PRO A 154 13.54 12.60 -23.05
CA PRO A 154 14.87 12.20 -23.54
C PRO A 154 15.82 11.70 -22.45
N LEU A 155 15.68 12.18 -21.21
CA LEU A 155 16.49 11.73 -20.07
C LEU A 155 16.34 10.24 -19.79
N THR A 156 15.17 9.64 -20.04
CA THR A 156 14.97 8.20 -19.82
C THR A 156 15.86 7.34 -20.70
N SER A 157 16.17 7.82 -21.91
CA SER A 157 17.07 7.15 -22.84
C SER A 157 18.55 7.40 -22.49
N LEU A 158 18.87 8.59 -21.95
CA LEU A 158 20.22 8.97 -21.56
C LEU A 158 20.69 8.24 -20.29
N GLU A 159 19.84 8.19 -19.26
CA GLU A 159 20.12 7.47 -18.01
C GLU A 159 20.03 5.94 -18.18
N GLY A 160 19.24 5.49 -19.17
CA GLY A 160 18.99 4.08 -19.43
C GLY A 160 17.87 3.48 -18.57
N GLY A 161 17.44 2.28 -18.98
CA GLY A 161 16.26 1.61 -18.43
C GLY A 161 16.32 1.35 -16.92
N PRO A 162 17.38 0.73 -16.38
CA PRO A 162 17.46 0.42 -14.95
C PRO A 162 17.42 1.65 -14.04
N LEU A 163 18.11 2.74 -14.42
CA LEU A 163 18.11 3.99 -13.65
C LEU A 163 16.75 4.69 -13.74
N SER A 164 16.13 4.71 -14.92
CA SER A 164 14.79 5.26 -15.10
C SER A 164 13.74 4.50 -14.28
N GLN A 165 13.83 3.17 -14.22
CA GLN A 165 12.94 2.34 -13.40
C GLN A 165 13.19 2.51 -11.90
N GLY A 166 14.45 2.62 -11.48
CA GLY A 166 14.84 2.81 -10.08
C GLY A 166 14.54 4.21 -9.55
N GLY A 167 14.56 5.23 -10.41
CA GLY A 167 14.35 6.65 -10.06
C GLY A 167 13.00 7.18 -10.52
N CYS A 168 12.89 7.49 -11.82
CA CYS A 168 11.73 8.17 -12.38
C CYS A 168 10.42 7.39 -12.16
N ALA A 169 10.41 6.07 -12.41
CA ALA A 169 9.20 5.29 -12.24
C ALA A 169 8.71 5.24 -10.79
N ARG A 170 9.58 5.36 -9.78
CA ARG A 170 9.14 5.35 -8.38
C ARG A 170 8.25 6.54 -8.04
N CYS A 171 8.53 7.71 -8.61
CA CYS A 171 7.74 8.92 -8.40
C CYS A 171 6.54 9.01 -9.35
N HIS A 172 6.73 8.60 -10.61
CA HIS A 172 5.73 8.79 -11.66
C HIS A 172 4.75 7.63 -11.83
N SER A 173 5.00 6.47 -11.20
CA SER A 173 4.07 5.32 -11.25
C SER A 173 2.71 5.61 -10.62
N ILE A 174 2.57 6.72 -9.88
CA ILE A 174 1.27 7.19 -9.42
C ILE A 174 0.26 7.23 -10.58
N GLY A 175 0.67 7.61 -11.79
CA GLY A 175 -0.16 7.71 -12.99
C GLY A 175 0.04 6.61 -14.04
N ARG A 176 0.69 5.50 -13.68
CA ARG A 176 1.00 4.40 -14.62
C ARG A 176 -0.28 3.73 -15.14
N PRO A 177 -0.40 3.42 -16.45
CA PRO A 177 -1.54 2.66 -16.95
C PRO A 177 -1.54 1.22 -16.42
N ASN A 178 -2.72 0.70 -16.10
CA ASN A 178 -2.93 -0.68 -15.70
C ASN A 178 -3.56 -1.48 -16.85
N ASN A 179 -3.29 -2.79 -16.88
CA ASN A 179 -3.81 -3.70 -17.91
C ASN A 179 -5.33 -3.89 -17.85
N ASP A 180 -5.97 -3.56 -16.72
CA ASP A 180 -7.42 -3.61 -16.54
C ASP A 180 -8.14 -2.37 -17.12
N GLY A 181 -7.38 -1.48 -17.79
CA GLY A 181 -7.88 -0.25 -18.39
C GLY A 181 -7.93 0.94 -17.42
N THR A 182 -7.67 0.73 -16.13
CA THR A 182 -7.55 1.85 -15.17
C THR A 182 -6.20 2.54 -15.25
N ILE A 183 -6.10 3.74 -14.68
CA ILE A 183 -4.86 4.51 -14.63
C ILE A 183 -4.49 4.74 -13.17
N GLY A 184 -3.24 4.48 -12.84
CA GLY A 184 -2.62 4.82 -11.58
C GLY A 184 -2.87 3.85 -10.43
N THR A 185 -2.41 4.26 -9.25
CA THR A 185 -2.60 3.55 -7.98
C THR A 185 -3.07 4.50 -6.89
N CYS A 186 -3.97 4.02 -6.02
CA CYS A 186 -4.50 4.82 -4.91
C CYS A 186 -3.65 4.74 -3.64
N THR A 187 -2.45 4.13 -3.68
CA THR A 187 -1.64 3.91 -2.46
C THR A 187 -0.40 4.80 -2.36
N ALA A 188 -0.24 5.76 -3.27
CA ALA A 188 0.89 6.69 -3.27
C ALA A 188 0.85 7.67 -2.09
N CYS A 189 -0.34 8.14 -1.69
CA CYS A 189 -0.48 9.14 -0.63
C CYS A 189 -1.00 8.56 0.70
N HIS A 190 -2.10 7.80 0.66
CA HIS A 190 -2.58 7.06 1.84
C HIS A 190 -2.17 5.59 1.67
N THR A 191 -1.01 5.26 2.22
CA THR A 191 -0.32 3.99 2.00
C THR A 191 -1.15 2.79 2.42
N ARG A 192 -0.95 1.67 1.71
CA ARG A 192 -1.39 0.36 2.21
C ARG A 192 -0.57 -0.02 3.46
N HIS A 193 -1.09 -0.79 4.41
CA HIS A 193 -2.47 -1.28 4.52
C HIS A 193 -3.36 -0.44 5.46
N THR A 194 -2.81 0.63 6.03
CA THR A 194 -3.58 1.54 6.91
C THR A 194 -4.59 2.40 6.14
N ALA A 195 -4.32 2.70 4.86
CA ALA A 195 -5.10 3.58 4.00
C ALA A 195 -5.50 4.89 4.70
N SER A 196 -4.56 5.48 5.45
CA SER A 196 -4.85 6.61 6.34
C SER A 196 -4.94 7.94 5.60
N VAL A 197 -6.10 8.58 5.66
CA VAL A 197 -6.31 9.95 5.17
C VAL A 197 -5.47 10.97 5.96
N GLU A 198 -5.19 10.70 7.24
CA GLU A 198 -4.31 11.54 8.04
C GLU A 198 -2.89 11.52 7.45
N VAL A 199 -2.36 10.34 7.13
CA VAL A 199 -1.06 10.20 6.45
C VAL A 199 -1.06 10.91 5.11
N ALA A 200 -2.12 10.77 4.30
CA ALA A 200 -2.22 11.48 3.02
C ALA A 200 -2.23 13.02 3.16
N ARG A 201 -2.55 13.55 4.34
CA ARG A 201 -2.55 14.99 4.63
C ARG A 201 -1.23 15.49 5.23
N LEU A 202 -0.31 14.59 5.58
CA LEU A 202 1.02 14.99 6.03
C LEU A 202 1.85 15.51 4.85
N PRO A 203 2.53 16.65 4.99
CA PRO A 203 3.42 17.17 3.93
C PRO A 203 4.50 16.18 3.50
N SER A 204 5.03 15.40 4.44
CA SER A 204 6.06 14.37 4.20
C SER A 204 5.64 13.28 3.22
N THR A 205 4.33 13.05 3.05
CA THR A 205 3.78 12.15 2.04
C THR A 205 4.00 12.69 0.63
N CYS A 206 3.75 13.99 0.43
CA CYS A 206 4.02 14.66 -0.85
C CYS A 206 5.52 14.70 -1.12
N GLY A 207 6.31 14.93 -0.07
CA GLY A 207 7.78 15.00 -0.12
C GLY A 207 8.48 13.70 -0.53
N GLN A 208 7.77 12.58 -0.66
CA GLN A 208 8.36 11.36 -1.28
C GLN A 208 8.72 11.56 -2.75
N CYS A 209 8.00 12.45 -3.44
CA CYS A 209 8.18 12.73 -4.87
C CYS A 209 8.46 14.22 -5.15
N HIS A 210 7.82 15.11 -4.37
CA HIS A 210 7.90 16.55 -4.55
C HIS A 210 9.04 17.16 -3.74
N MET A 211 10.26 16.74 -4.09
CA MET A 211 11.51 17.13 -3.44
C MET A 211 12.63 17.20 -4.48
N GLY A 212 13.79 17.71 -4.09
CA GLY A 212 14.99 17.69 -4.93
C GLY A 212 15.07 18.86 -5.92
N ALA A 213 16.01 18.74 -6.86
CA ALA A 213 16.52 19.91 -7.61
C ALA A 213 15.56 20.49 -8.66
N ASP A 214 14.69 19.68 -9.25
CA ASP A 214 13.82 20.07 -10.36
C ASP A 214 12.46 20.61 -9.89
N HIS A 215 12.01 20.17 -8.71
CA HIS A 215 10.79 20.68 -8.08
C HIS A 215 10.82 20.48 -6.56
N ALA A 216 11.54 21.39 -5.88
CA ALA A 216 11.83 21.37 -4.45
C ALA A 216 10.63 21.79 -3.56
N GLN A 217 9.41 21.27 -3.81
CA GLN A 217 8.23 21.78 -3.08
C GLN A 217 8.27 21.45 -1.58
N MET A 218 8.80 20.29 -1.18
CA MET A 218 8.92 19.92 0.23
C MET A 218 9.91 20.84 0.97
N GLU A 219 11.04 21.15 0.35
CA GLU A 219 12.03 22.09 0.87
C GLU A 219 11.42 23.49 1.00
N ILE A 220 10.74 23.97 -0.05
CA ILE A 220 10.05 25.26 -0.01
C ILE A 220 8.99 25.30 1.10
N TYR A 221 8.21 24.23 1.27
CA TYR A 221 7.19 24.15 2.32
C TYR A 221 7.81 24.22 3.72
N ASN A 222 8.89 23.47 3.98
CA ASN A 222 9.55 23.44 5.29
C ASN A 222 10.20 24.77 5.67
N GLU A 223 10.70 25.52 4.67
CA GLU A 223 11.32 26.82 4.88
C GLU A 223 10.30 27.99 4.83
N SER A 224 9.03 27.68 4.59
CA SER A 224 7.94 28.68 4.60
C SER A 224 7.44 28.97 6.02
N LYS A 225 6.80 30.14 6.21
CA LYS A 225 6.26 30.61 7.50
C LYS A 225 4.93 29.99 7.89
#